data_AF-A0A3N5VZB2-F1
#
_entry.id   AF-A0A3N5VZB2-F1
#
_cell.length_a   1.000
_cell.length_b   1.000
_cell.length_c   1.000
_cell.angle_alpha   90.00
_cell.angle_beta   90.00
_cell.angle_gamma   90.00
#
_symmetry.space_group_name_H-M   'P 1'
#
loop_
_entity.id
_entity.type
_entity.pdbx_description
1 polymer ?
#
loop_
_entity_poly.entity_id
_entity_poly.type
_entity_poly.pdbx_seq_one_letter_code
_entity_poly.pdbx_strand_id
1 'polypeptide(L)'
;MPEGVFVHEKGICESDRVGKGTRVWAFAHVMKGAVVGEECNIGETSFVESGAVIGNHCTIKNGVAVWDKVVLEDYVFVGPNAV
;
A
#
# COMPACT_ATOMS: atom_id res chain seq x y z
N MET A 1 -6.99 9.34 10.21
CA MET A 1 -6.02 8.37 9.65
C MET A 1 -5.85 7.23 10.65
N PRO A 2 -5.62 5.99 10.19
CA PRO A 2 -5.42 4.85 11.08
C PRO A 2 -4.22 5.10 12.01
N GLU A 3 -4.36 4.72 13.27
CA GLU A 3 -3.34 4.97 14.30
C GLU A 3 -2.05 4.18 13.98
N GLY A 4 -0.90 4.86 14.02
CA GLY A 4 0.40 4.21 13.78
C GLY A 4 0.74 3.95 12.31
N VAL A 5 -0.01 4.52 11.36
CA VAL A 5 0.36 4.55 9.93
C VAL A 5 1.15 5.81 9.63
N PHE A 6 2.27 5.67 8.91
CA PHE A 6 3.00 6.80 8.37
C PHE A 6 2.53 7.09 6.96
N VAL A 7 2.10 8.32 6.71
CA VAL A 7 1.81 8.81 5.36
C VAL A 7 2.69 10.02 5.10
N HIS A 8 3.53 9.94 4.06
CA HIS A 8 4.35 11.07 3.63
C HIS A 8 3.46 12.27 3.28
N GLU A 9 3.94 13.51 3.46
CA GLU A 9 3.15 14.74 3.19
C GLU A 9 2.59 14.83 1.75
N LYS A 10 3.21 14.08 0.81
CA LYS A 10 2.86 13.99 -0.61
C LYS A 10 2.21 12.65 -0.99
N GLY A 11 1.99 11.76 -0.03
CA GLY A 11 1.26 10.51 -0.23
C GLY A 11 -0.24 10.74 -0.06
N ILE A 12 -1.05 9.98 -0.78
CA ILE A 12 -2.52 10.03 -0.69
C ILE A 12 -3.00 8.69 -0.13
N CYS A 13 -3.51 8.70 1.09
CA CYS A 13 -4.09 7.51 1.71
C CYS A 13 -5.54 7.81 2.10
N GLU A 14 -6.48 7.31 1.29
CA GLU A 14 -7.92 7.46 1.51
C GLU A 14 -8.54 6.24 2.19
N SER A 15 -7.83 5.11 2.24
CA SER A 15 -8.28 3.93 2.95
C SER A 15 -8.16 4.09 4.47
N ASP A 16 -9.18 3.61 5.18
CA ASP A 16 -9.21 3.41 6.62
C ASP A 16 -8.74 2.01 7.04
N ARG A 17 -8.48 1.12 6.08
CA ARG A 17 -8.06 -0.28 6.28
C ARG A 17 -6.57 -0.48 6.02
N VAL A 18 -5.74 0.30 6.72
CA VAL A 18 -4.28 0.22 6.65
C VAL A 18 -3.73 -0.11 8.03
N GLY A 19 -3.00 -1.22 8.14
CA GLY A 19 -2.47 -1.74 9.39
C GLY A 19 -1.34 -0.91 9.99
N LYS A 20 -1.16 -1.03 11.31
CA LYS A 20 -0.12 -0.34 12.08
C LYS A 20 1.29 -0.60 11.50
N GLY A 21 2.15 0.40 11.55
CA GLY A 21 3.53 0.29 11.10
C GLY A 21 3.70 0.38 9.58
N THR A 22 2.60 0.36 8.82
CA THR A 22 2.63 0.56 7.37
C THR A 22 3.02 1.99 7.01
N ARG A 23 3.82 2.11 5.96
CA ARG A 23 4.34 3.38 5.43
C ARG A 23 3.87 3.59 4.01
N VAL A 24 3.25 4.74 3.75
CA VAL A 24 2.83 5.20 2.42
C VAL A 24 3.73 6.37 2.00
N TRP A 25 4.59 6.13 1.01
CA TRP A 25 5.61 7.09 0.58
C TRP A 25 5.06 8.16 -0.38
N ALA A 26 5.92 9.10 -0.76
CA ALA A 26 5.55 10.23 -1.60
C ALA A 26 4.91 9.78 -2.93
N PHE A 27 3.84 10.46 -3.32
CA PHE A 27 3.11 10.21 -4.57
C PHE A 27 2.49 8.82 -4.70
N ALA A 28 2.55 7.98 -3.66
CA ALA A 28 1.77 6.77 -3.60
C ALA A 28 0.29 7.13 -3.36
N HIS A 29 -0.62 6.35 -3.94
CA HIS A 29 -2.05 6.52 -3.76
C HIS A 29 -2.68 5.19 -3.32
N VAL A 30 -3.16 5.16 -2.08
CA VAL A 30 -3.96 4.06 -1.53
C VAL A 30 -5.42 4.49 -1.51
N MET A 31 -6.21 3.99 -2.46
CA MET A 31 -7.60 4.39 -2.64
C MET A 31 -8.50 3.92 -1.50
N LYS A 32 -9.60 4.64 -1.28
CA LYS A 32 -10.65 4.23 -0.35
C LYS A 32 -11.08 2.80 -0.65
N GLY A 33 -11.08 1.94 0.37
CA GLY A 33 -11.45 0.54 0.24
C GLY A 33 -10.27 -0.40 -0.01
N ALA A 34 -9.07 0.05 -0.38
CA ALA A 34 -7.91 -0.85 -0.40
C ALA A 34 -7.68 -1.48 0.99
N VAL A 35 -7.30 -2.76 1.07
CA VAL A 35 -6.87 -3.38 2.33
C VAL A 35 -5.35 -3.52 2.31
N VAL A 36 -4.69 -2.97 3.31
CA VAL A 36 -3.24 -3.11 3.48
C VAL A 36 -2.96 -3.55 4.91
N GLY A 37 -2.23 -4.66 5.07
CA GLY A 37 -1.86 -5.22 6.36
C GLY A 37 -0.90 -4.35 7.16
N GLU A 38 -0.36 -4.94 8.22
CA GLU A 38 0.60 -4.30 9.13
C GLU A 38 2.03 -4.34 8.56
N GLU A 39 2.86 -3.41 9.01
CA GLU A 39 4.29 -3.33 8.69
C GLU A 39 4.62 -3.39 7.19
N CYS A 40 3.74 -2.86 6.34
CA CYS A 40 3.96 -2.81 4.90
C CYS A 40 4.73 -1.56 4.47
N ASN A 41 5.40 -1.65 3.33
CA ASN A 41 6.09 -0.52 2.71
C ASN A 41 5.52 -0.27 1.31
N ILE A 42 4.70 0.79 1.17
CA ILE A 42 4.12 1.21 -0.11
C ILE A 42 5.01 2.28 -0.72
N GLY A 43 5.84 1.88 -1.69
CA GLY A 43 6.86 2.69 -2.33
C GLY A 43 6.31 3.89 -3.11
N GLU A 44 7.20 4.83 -3.43
CA GLU A 44 6.85 6.06 -4.15
C GLU A 44 6.13 5.75 -5.47
N THR A 45 5.18 6.60 -5.84
CA THR A 45 4.36 6.47 -7.07
C THR A 45 3.61 5.14 -7.22
N SER A 46 3.51 4.32 -6.17
CA SER A 46 2.72 3.10 -6.21
C SER A 46 1.22 3.41 -6.12
N PHE A 47 0.40 2.61 -6.78
CA PHE A 47 -1.04 2.76 -6.81
C PHE A 47 -1.70 1.51 -6.22
N VAL A 48 -2.62 1.66 -5.28
CA VAL A 48 -3.37 0.55 -4.67
C VAL A 48 -4.86 0.86 -4.79
N GLU A 49 -5.55 0.11 -5.64
CA GLU A 49 -6.95 0.36 -6.00
C GLU A 49 -7.94 -0.13 -4.91
N SER A 50 -9.16 0.41 -4.94
CA SER A 50 -10.22 0.21 -3.94
C SER A 50 -10.58 -1.24 -3.57
N GLY A 51 -10.25 -2.24 -4.39
CA GLY A 51 -10.50 -3.66 -4.07
C GLY A 51 -9.25 -4.52 -4.02
N ALA A 52 -8.06 -3.91 -4.04
CA ALA A 52 -6.81 -4.61 -3.80
C ALA A 52 -6.68 -5.04 -2.32
N VAL A 53 -6.06 -6.20 -2.10
CA VAL A 53 -5.73 -6.72 -0.77
C VAL A 53 -4.24 -7.00 -0.70
N ILE A 54 -3.57 -6.37 0.27
CA ILE A 54 -2.16 -6.58 0.57
C ILE A 54 -2.08 -7.11 2.00
N GLY A 55 -1.42 -8.25 2.19
CA GLY A 55 -1.18 -8.89 3.48
C GLY A 55 -0.21 -8.11 4.37
N ASN A 56 0.35 -8.77 5.37
CA ASN A 56 1.28 -8.17 6.34
C ASN A 56 2.72 -8.27 5.85
N HIS A 57 3.59 -7.37 6.34
CA HIS A 57 5.02 -7.35 6.06
C HIS A 57 5.38 -7.32 4.56
N CYS A 58 4.48 -6.79 3.72
CA CYS A 58 4.70 -6.71 2.28
C CYS A 58 5.56 -5.50 1.91
N THR A 59 6.35 -5.63 0.85
CA THR A 59 7.04 -4.49 0.23
C THR A 59 6.56 -4.33 -1.20
N ILE A 60 5.93 -3.20 -1.46
CA ILE A 60 5.55 -2.75 -2.79
C ILE A 60 6.59 -1.71 -3.21
N LYS A 61 7.49 -2.06 -4.14
CA LYS A 61 8.49 -1.11 -4.62
C LYS A 61 7.87 -0.07 -5.54
N ASN A 62 8.64 0.98 -5.79
CA ASN A 62 8.18 2.17 -6.50
C ASN A 62 7.60 1.85 -7.88
N GLY A 63 6.56 2.61 -8.26
CA GLY A 63 5.91 2.52 -9.57
C GLY A 63 5.05 1.27 -9.79
N VAL A 64 4.73 0.51 -8.74
CA VAL A 64 3.87 -0.68 -8.85
C VAL A 64 2.40 -0.29 -8.69
N ALA A 65 1.54 -0.85 -9.55
CA ALA A 65 0.09 -0.73 -9.42
C ALA A 65 -0.52 -2.08 -8.99
N VAL A 66 -1.23 -2.08 -7.86
CA VAL A 66 -2.01 -3.22 -7.39
C VAL A 66 -3.48 -2.91 -7.66
N TRP A 67 -4.03 -3.58 -8.67
CA TRP A 67 -5.37 -3.33 -9.20
C TRP A 67 -6.46 -4.04 -8.39
N ASP A 68 -7.71 -3.66 -8.65
CA ASP A 68 -8.92 -4.27 -8.09
C ASP A 68 -8.86 -5.80 -8.17
N LYS A 69 -9.26 -6.46 -7.08
CA LYS A 69 -9.27 -7.93 -6.90
C LYS A 69 -7.90 -8.60 -6.90
N VAL A 70 -6.80 -7.86 -7.01
CA VAL A 70 -5.46 -8.44 -6.79
C VAL A 70 -5.27 -8.68 -5.29
N VAL A 71 -4.75 -9.85 -4.96
CA VAL A 71 -4.41 -10.24 -3.59
C VAL A 71 -2.92 -10.56 -3.53
N LEU A 72 -2.20 -9.86 -2.66
CA LEU A 72 -0.83 -10.17 -2.27
C LEU A 72 -0.86 -10.71 -0.84
N GLU A 73 -0.37 -11.93 -0.64
CA GLU A 73 -0.33 -12.56 0.69
C GLU A 73 0.83 -12.00 1.54
N ASP A 74 0.91 -12.44 2.80
CA ASP A 74 1.93 -12.00 3.75
C ASP A 74 3.36 -12.20 3.20
N TYR A 75 4.25 -11.28 3.56
CA TYR A 75 5.68 -11.29 3.21
C TYR A 75 5.98 -11.23 1.70
N VAL A 76 5.01 -10.86 0.85
CA VAL A 76 5.26 -10.65 -0.58
C VAL A 76 6.16 -9.42 -0.81
N PHE A 77 7.14 -9.60 -1.69
CA PHE A 77 7.95 -8.53 -2.24
C PHE A 77 7.61 -8.34 -3.73
N VAL A 78 7.17 -7.14 -4.10
CA VAL A 78 6.94 -6.75 -5.50
C VAL A 78 8.05 -5.83 -5.94
N GLY A 79 8.80 -6.24 -6.97
CA GLY A 79 9.94 -5.48 -7.50
C GLY A 79 9.52 -4.15 -8.14
N PRO A 80 10.47 -3.20 -8.31
CA PRO A 80 10.14 -1.88 -8.88
C PRO A 80 9.56 -2.01 -10.29
N ASN A 81 8.46 -1.30 -10.56
CA ASN A 81 7.75 -1.32 -11.85
C ASN A 81 7.29 -2.71 -12.34
N ALA A 82 7.16 -3.70 -11.44
CA ALA A 82 6.54 -4.97 -11.80
C ALA A 82 5.07 -4.76 -12.18
N VAL A 83 4.60 -5.59 -13.13
CA VAL A 83 3.22 -5.64 -13.62
C VAL A 83 2.64 -7.01 -13.31
#